data_AF-A6SWP4-F1
#
_entry.id   AF-A6SWP4-F1
#
_cell.length_a   1.000
_cell.length_b   1.000
_cell.length_c   1.000
_cell.angle_alpha   90.00
_cell.angle_beta   90.00
_cell.angle_gamma   90.00
#
_symmetry.space_group_name_H-M   'P 1'
#
loop_
_entity.id
_entity.type
_entity.pdbx_description
1 polymer ?
#
loop_
_entity_poly.entity_id
_entity_poly.type
_entity_poly.pdbx_seq_one_letter_code
_entity_poly.pdbx_strand_id
1 'polypeptide(L)'
;MSLKDDLNSEVNKIFKSQWATRDGKVVPVDEALGLGNDAIKINATVLYADLADSTVLVDSYPAAFAAEVYKTFLHCAAKIIRSNGGVITAYDGDRIMAVYIESNKNSAAAQTAMQLHWATRNVVQPALKNQYPNTDFKLKHVVGIDTSDLFVARTGIRGSNDLVWVGRAANYAAKLSALSDAYSKYITKEVYDRLNDASKLANGVNMWEAVRWSEFDNRVIYRSSWEWPIS
;
A
#
# COMPACT_ATOMS: atom_id res chain seq x y z
N MET A 1 -24.03 -26.08 19.70
CA MET A 1 -23.13 -25.11 20.36
C MET A 1 -23.68 -23.73 20.05
N SER A 2 -23.75 -22.81 21.02
CA SER A 2 -24.21 -21.46 20.71
C SER A 2 -23.09 -20.67 20.05
N LEU A 3 -23.43 -19.64 19.27
CA LEU A 3 -22.42 -18.73 18.69
C LEU A 3 -21.49 -18.15 19.78
N LYS A 4 -22.04 -17.84 20.96
CA LYS A 4 -21.26 -17.34 22.10
C LYS A 4 -20.23 -18.36 22.57
N ASP A 5 -20.60 -19.63 22.66
CA ASP A 5 -19.70 -20.69 23.11
C ASP A 5 -18.59 -20.95 22.10
N ASP A 6 -18.95 -20.96 20.80
CA ASP A 6 -17.99 -21.10 19.69
C ASP A 6 -16.96 -19.98 19.71
N LEU A 7 -17.41 -18.71 19.81
CA LEU A 7 -16.53 -17.54 19.88
C LEU A 7 -15.62 -17.59 21.11
N ASN A 8 -16.17 -17.89 22.30
CA ASN A 8 -15.38 -17.98 23.52
C ASN A 8 -14.34 -19.11 23.44
N SER A 9 -14.70 -20.25 22.85
CA SER A 9 -13.79 -21.38 22.69
C SER A 9 -12.60 -21.00 21.80
N GLU A 10 -12.85 -20.46 20.61
CA GLU A 10 -11.78 -20.12 19.67
C GLU A 10 -10.92 -18.94 20.16
N VAL A 11 -11.52 -17.88 20.74
CA VAL A 11 -10.76 -16.76 21.32
C VAL A 11 -9.83 -17.23 22.43
N ASN A 12 -10.34 -18.03 23.38
CA ASN A 12 -9.52 -18.57 24.47
C ASN A 12 -8.39 -19.47 23.95
N LYS A 13 -8.68 -20.28 22.93
CA LYS A 13 -7.69 -21.15 22.28
C LYS A 13 -6.57 -20.35 21.63
N ILE A 14 -6.89 -19.28 20.89
CA ILE A 14 -5.89 -18.40 20.26
C ILE A 14 -4.99 -17.76 21.32
N PHE A 15 -5.56 -17.15 22.37
CA PHE A 15 -4.76 -16.47 23.41
C PHE A 15 -3.92 -17.43 24.28
N LYS A 16 -4.33 -18.68 24.44
CA LYS A 16 -3.57 -19.69 25.22
C LYS A 16 -2.51 -20.44 24.42
N SER A 17 -2.67 -20.53 23.09
CA SER A 17 -1.76 -21.31 22.25
C SER A 17 -0.40 -20.61 22.08
N GLN A 18 0.68 -21.38 22.06
CA GLN A 18 2.01 -20.83 21.78
C GLN A 18 2.18 -20.52 20.30
N TRP A 19 2.98 -19.50 19.99
CA TRP A 19 3.34 -19.15 18.62
C TRP A 19 4.50 -19.99 18.10
N ALA A 20 4.31 -20.63 16.95
CA ALA A 20 5.40 -21.10 16.11
C ALA A 20 5.84 -19.96 15.19
N THR A 21 7.12 -19.60 15.20
CA THR A 21 7.64 -18.50 14.38
C THR A 21 8.88 -18.90 13.61
N ARG A 22 9.01 -18.45 12.37
CA ARG A 22 10.20 -18.64 11.52
C ARG A 22 10.52 -17.38 10.74
N ASP A 23 11.77 -17.22 10.31
CA ASP A 23 12.16 -16.13 9.43
C ASP A 23 11.85 -16.47 7.96
N GLY A 24 11.29 -15.52 7.24
CA GLY A 24 10.95 -15.63 5.83
C GLY A 24 11.88 -14.81 4.95
N LYS A 25 12.13 -15.31 3.73
CA LYS A 25 12.90 -14.64 2.67
C LYS A 25 12.08 -14.34 1.43
N VAL A 26 10.82 -14.74 1.43
CA VAL A 26 9.85 -14.52 0.35
C VAL A 26 8.57 -13.97 0.96
N VAL A 27 7.76 -13.25 0.17
CA VAL A 27 6.43 -12.82 0.61
C VAL A 27 5.57 -14.09 0.73
N PRO A 28 5.10 -14.45 1.94
CA PRO A 28 4.39 -15.71 2.12
C PRO A 28 3.05 -15.69 1.38
N VAL A 29 2.68 -16.87 0.87
CA VAL A 29 1.30 -17.20 0.45
C VAL A 29 0.58 -17.87 1.62
N ASP A 30 -0.75 -17.97 1.57
CA ASP A 30 -1.52 -18.46 2.70
C ASP A 30 -1.20 -19.93 3.04
N GLU A 31 -0.91 -20.78 2.06
CA GLU A 31 -0.53 -22.18 2.32
C GLU A 31 0.79 -22.32 3.06
N ALA A 32 1.63 -21.28 3.07
CA ALA A 32 2.89 -21.29 3.80
C ALA A 32 2.71 -21.16 5.32
N LEU A 33 1.49 -20.85 5.81
CA LEU A 33 1.17 -20.62 7.22
C LEU A 33 0.06 -21.56 7.70
N GLY A 34 0.22 -22.11 8.90
CA GLY A 34 -0.83 -22.88 9.58
C GLY A 34 -2.01 -22.00 10.02
N LEU A 35 -3.16 -22.63 10.28
CA LEU A 35 -4.38 -21.95 10.77
C LEU A 35 -4.35 -21.64 12.28
N GLY A 36 -3.34 -22.11 13.00
CA GLY A 36 -3.14 -21.81 14.43
C GLY A 36 -2.28 -20.56 14.63
N ASN A 37 -1.66 -20.45 15.80
CA ASN A 37 -0.66 -19.42 16.09
C ASN A 37 0.66 -19.75 15.36
N ASP A 38 0.66 -19.58 14.05
CA ASP A 38 1.82 -19.76 13.18
C ASP A 38 2.15 -18.45 12.47
N ALA A 39 3.43 -18.10 12.44
CA ALA A 39 3.88 -16.84 11.85
C ALA A 39 5.22 -16.92 11.13
N ILE A 40 5.34 -16.07 10.11
CA ILE A 40 6.58 -15.81 9.38
C ILE A 40 6.99 -14.36 9.65
N LYS A 41 8.23 -14.17 10.11
CA LYS A 41 8.84 -12.86 10.32
C LYS A 41 9.60 -12.45 9.06
N ILE A 42 9.31 -11.28 8.53
CA ILE A 42 10.02 -10.74 7.36
C ILE A 42 10.38 -9.28 7.59
N ASN A 43 11.56 -8.86 7.14
CA ASN A 43 11.90 -7.44 7.04
C ASN A 43 11.42 -6.95 5.68
N ALA A 44 10.41 -6.07 5.63
CA ALA A 44 9.74 -5.71 4.38
C ALA A 44 9.45 -4.21 4.27
N THR A 45 9.15 -3.76 3.05
CA THR A 45 8.63 -2.43 2.75
C THR A 45 7.20 -2.61 2.26
N VAL A 46 6.27 -1.90 2.89
CA VAL A 46 4.86 -1.92 2.51
C VAL A 46 4.54 -0.64 1.76
N LEU A 47 3.80 -0.78 0.67
CA LEU A 47 3.21 0.30 -0.10
C LEU A 47 1.69 0.17 -0.02
N TYR A 48 1.01 1.26 0.34
CA TYR A 48 -0.41 1.43 0.13
C TYR A 48 -0.62 2.55 -0.88
N ALA A 49 -1.41 2.30 -1.92
CA ALA A 49 -1.88 3.34 -2.82
C ALA A 49 -3.40 3.44 -2.73
N ASP A 50 -3.89 4.66 -2.58
CA ASP A 50 -5.28 4.99 -2.30
C ASP A 50 -5.78 6.10 -3.23
N LEU A 51 -7.03 6.02 -3.68
CA LEU A 51 -7.65 7.15 -4.40
C LEU A 51 -8.05 8.21 -3.39
N ALA A 52 -7.67 9.45 -3.66
CA ALA A 52 -8.12 10.57 -2.83
C ALA A 52 -9.59 10.89 -3.15
N ASP A 53 -10.35 11.27 -2.13
CA ASP A 53 -11.74 11.71 -2.22
C ASP A 53 -12.70 10.69 -2.87
N SER A 54 -12.44 9.39 -2.71
CA SER A 54 -13.27 8.34 -3.30
C SER A 54 -14.71 8.30 -2.79
N THR A 55 -14.95 8.76 -1.55
CA THR A 55 -16.30 9.01 -1.03
C THR A 55 -17.05 10.05 -1.88
N VAL A 56 -16.40 11.16 -2.23
CA VAL A 56 -17.01 12.19 -3.09
C VAL A 56 -17.30 11.63 -4.48
N LEU A 57 -16.41 10.78 -5.00
CA LEU A 57 -16.61 10.10 -6.29
C LEU A 57 -17.87 9.23 -6.28
N VAL A 58 -18.08 8.40 -5.26
CA VAL A 58 -19.26 7.52 -5.22
C VAL A 58 -20.56 8.27 -4.92
N ASP A 59 -20.49 9.38 -4.17
CA ASP A 59 -21.67 10.18 -3.82
C ASP A 59 -22.11 11.11 -4.96
N SER A 60 -21.16 11.57 -5.79
CA SER A 60 -21.40 12.62 -6.79
C SER A 60 -21.46 12.12 -8.23
N TYR A 61 -21.05 10.89 -8.51
CA TYR A 61 -20.97 10.34 -9.87
C TYR A 61 -21.73 9.02 -10.02
N PRO A 62 -22.20 8.68 -11.24
CA PRO A 62 -22.81 7.38 -11.49
C PRO A 62 -21.89 6.21 -11.13
N ALA A 63 -22.45 5.14 -10.57
CA ALA A 63 -21.69 3.96 -10.14
C ALA A 63 -20.81 3.37 -11.26
N ALA A 64 -21.25 3.41 -12.51
CA ALA A 64 -20.46 2.96 -13.66
C ALA A 64 -19.19 3.80 -13.86
N PHE A 65 -19.28 5.12 -13.72
CA PHE A 65 -18.14 6.03 -13.82
C PHE A 65 -17.14 5.78 -12.67
N ALA A 66 -17.63 5.70 -11.43
CA ALA A 66 -16.78 5.41 -10.27
C ALA A 66 -16.06 4.05 -10.43
N ALA A 67 -16.76 3.03 -10.91
CA ALA A 67 -16.18 1.71 -11.17
C ALA A 67 -15.10 1.74 -12.26
N GLU A 68 -15.26 2.54 -13.31
CA GLU A 68 -14.22 2.72 -14.35
C GLU A 68 -12.98 3.42 -13.80
N VAL A 69 -13.15 4.45 -12.96
CA VAL A 69 -12.05 5.12 -12.28
C VAL A 69 -11.27 4.14 -11.39
N TYR A 70 -11.97 3.35 -10.57
CA TYR A 70 -11.33 2.35 -9.71
C TYR A 70 -10.58 1.31 -10.53
N LYS A 71 -11.24 0.75 -11.56
CA LYS A 71 -10.64 -0.31 -12.39
C LYS A 71 -9.40 0.18 -13.12
N THR A 72 -9.43 1.38 -13.70
CA THR A 72 -8.29 1.92 -14.45
C THR A 72 -7.10 2.25 -13.54
N PHE A 73 -7.35 2.86 -12.38
CA PHE A 73 -6.32 3.13 -11.38
C PHE A 73 -5.69 1.84 -10.84
N LEU A 74 -6.52 0.92 -10.33
CA LEU A 74 -6.06 -0.35 -9.75
C LEU A 74 -5.34 -1.22 -10.79
N HIS A 75 -5.77 -1.18 -12.06
CA HIS A 75 -5.07 -1.85 -13.14
C HIS A 75 -3.65 -1.32 -13.33
N CYS A 76 -3.49 0.00 -13.43
CA CYS A 76 -2.17 0.63 -13.58
C CYS A 76 -1.29 0.35 -12.36
N ALA A 77 -1.81 0.56 -11.15
CA ALA A 77 -1.08 0.30 -9.91
C ALA A 77 -0.61 -1.16 -9.85
N ALA A 78 -1.49 -2.12 -10.14
CA ALA A 78 -1.16 -3.53 -10.10
C ALA A 78 -0.11 -3.97 -11.14
N LYS A 79 -0.08 -3.33 -12.32
CA LYS A 79 0.94 -3.59 -13.34
C LYS A 79 2.30 -3.02 -12.93
N ILE A 80 2.33 -1.79 -12.43
CA ILE A 80 3.55 -1.08 -12.03
C ILE A 80 4.18 -1.72 -10.79
N ILE A 81 3.35 -2.09 -9.79
CA ILE A 81 3.83 -2.80 -8.60
C ILE A 81 4.56 -4.09 -9.01
N ARG A 82 3.95 -4.90 -9.89
CA ARG A 82 4.55 -6.14 -10.37
C ARG A 82 5.81 -5.90 -11.17
N SER A 83 5.85 -4.89 -12.04
CA SER A 83 7.06 -4.58 -12.83
C SER A 83 8.24 -4.15 -11.96
N ASN A 84 7.97 -3.55 -10.80
CA ASN A 84 8.99 -3.15 -9.82
C ASN A 84 9.25 -4.22 -8.74
N GLY A 85 8.80 -5.46 -8.94
CA GLY A 85 9.08 -6.59 -8.05
C GLY A 85 8.27 -6.60 -6.74
N GLY A 86 7.21 -5.80 -6.64
CA GLY A 86 6.28 -5.83 -5.51
C GLY A 86 5.28 -6.98 -5.63
N VAL A 87 4.94 -7.58 -4.48
CA VAL A 87 3.88 -8.59 -4.38
C VAL A 87 2.62 -7.91 -3.86
N ILE A 88 1.52 -7.99 -4.61
CA ILE A 88 0.23 -7.45 -4.20
C ILE A 88 -0.40 -8.41 -3.21
N THR A 89 -0.71 -7.91 -2.01
CA THR A 89 -1.22 -8.73 -0.91
C THR A 89 -2.70 -8.51 -0.63
N ALA A 90 -3.22 -7.33 -0.97
CA ALA A 90 -4.64 -7.02 -0.79
C ALA A 90 -5.13 -5.95 -1.78
N TYR A 91 -6.41 -6.05 -2.11
CA TYR A 91 -7.23 -4.96 -2.64
C TYR A 91 -8.30 -4.66 -1.59
N ASP A 92 -8.51 -3.39 -1.26
CA ASP A 92 -9.48 -2.97 -0.26
C ASP A 92 -10.26 -1.75 -0.78
N GLY A 93 -11.35 -2.03 -1.48
CA GLY A 93 -12.11 -1.02 -2.23
C GLY A 93 -11.29 -0.47 -3.40
N ASP A 94 -10.97 0.82 -3.31
CA ASP A 94 -10.13 1.60 -4.21
C ASP A 94 -8.64 1.54 -3.88
N ARG A 95 -8.27 0.86 -2.78
CA ARG A 95 -6.89 0.74 -2.31
C ARG A 95 -6.22 -0.54 -2.79
N ILE A 96 -4.90 -0.45 -2.95
CA ILE A 96 -4.04 -1.59 -3.23
C ILE A 96 -2.84 -1.60 -2.27
N MET A 97 -2.59 -2.76 -1.68
CA MET A 97 -1.45 -3.02 -0.80
C MET A 97 -0.42 -3.90 -1.51
N ALA A 98 0.85 -3.53 -1.40
CA ALA A 98 1.96 -4.33 -1.87
C ALA A 98 3.11 -4.42 -0.87
N VAL A 99 3.83 -5.54 -0.93
CA VAL A 99 4.97 -5.86 -0.07
C VAL A 99 6.20 -6.10 -0.94
N TYR A 100 7.31 -5.49 -0.54
CA TYR A 100 8.62 -5.59 -1.17
C TYR A 100 9.63 -6.10 -0.13
N ILE A 101 10.45 -7.08 -0.50
CA ILE A 101 11.38 -7.76 0.42
C ILE A 101 12.82 -7.87 -0.10
N GLU A 102 13.03 -7.55 -1.38
CA GLU A 102 14.35 -7.57 -2.01
C GLU A 102 15.31 -6.53 -1.42
N SER A 103 16.61 -6.66 -1.72
CA SER A 103 17.64 -5.74 -1.21
C SER A 103 17.35 -4.26 -1.52
N ASN A 104 16.75 -3.97 -2.67
CA ASN A 104 16.38 -2.63 -3.11
C ASN A 104 14.92 -2.22 -2.79
N LYS A 105 14.20 -2.99 -1.96
CA LYS A 105 12.76 -2.84 -1.67
C LYS A 105 12.26 -1.41 -1.40
N ASN A 106 13.04 -0.60 -0.69
CA ASN A 106 12.68 0.79 -0.38
C ASN A 106 12.68 1.66 -1.63
N SER A 107 13.72 1.50 -2.44
CA SER A 107 13.88 2.23 -3.70
C SER A 107 12.89 1.75 -4.75
N ALA A 108 12.62 0.44 -4.82
CA ALA A 108 11.62 -0.14 -5.70
C ALA A 108 10.20 0.36 -5.36
N ALA A 109 9.81 0.39 -4.08
CA ALA A 109 8.53 0.94 -3.66
C ALA A 109 8.41 2.44 -3.97
N ALA A 110 9.48 3.22 -3.73
CA ALA A 110 9.51 4.63 -4.08
C ALA A 110 9.37 4.86 -5.60
N GLN A 111 10.06 4.07 -6.42
CA GLN A 111 9.94 4.08 -7.87
C GLN A 111 8.50 3.76 -8.32
N THR A 112 7.85 2.75 -7.72
CA THR A 112 6.44 2.44 -7.96
C THR A 112 5.55 3.66 -7.72
N ALA A 113 5.76 4.38 -6.62
CA ALA A 113 4.97 5.58 -6.34
C ALA A 113 5.18 6.69 -7.38
N MET A 114 6.42 6.91 -7.84
CA MET A 114 6.74 7.89 -8.88
C MET A 114 6.10 7.53 -10.23
N GLN A 115 6.17 6.26 -10.61
CA GLN A 115 5.61 5.77 -11.87
C GLN A 115 4.08 5.71 -11.85
N LEU A 116 3.49 5.37 -10.70
CA LEU A 116 2.03 5.41 -10.53
C LEU A 116 1.51 6.85 -10.69
N HIS A 117 2.22 7.84 -10.12
CA HIS A 117 1.86 9.24 -10.32
C HIS A 117 1.86 9.64 -11.79
N TRP A 118 2.94 9.27 -12.51
CA TRP A 118 3.06 9.51 -13.93
C TRP A 118 1.94 8.82 -14.72
N ALA A 119 1.65 7.55 -14.45
CA ALA A 119 0.63 6.78 -15.16
C ALA A 119 -0.79 7.34 -14.95
N THR A 120 -1.11 7.76 -13.71
CA THR A 120 -2.36 8.47 -13.45
C THR A 120 -2.51 9.71 -14.33
N ARG A 121 -1.47 10.55 -14.41
CA ARG A 121 -1.53 11.82 -15.14
C ARG A 121 -1.46 11.68 -16.65
N ASN A 122 -0.68 10.72 -17.15
CA ASN A 122 -0.32 10.62 -18.56
C ASN A 122 -1.02 9.47 -19.29
N VAL A 123 -1.63 8.53 -18.56
CA VAL A 123 -2.38 7.40 -19.16
C VAL A 123 -3.85 7.46 -18.77
N VAL A 124 -4.16 7.50 -17.46
CA VAL A 124 -5.56 7.42 -16.99
C VAL A 124 -6.31 8.73 -17.23
N GLN A 125 -5.75 9.87 -16.82
CA GLN A 125 -6.42 11.17 -16.95
C GLN A 125 -6.73 11.55 -18.40
N PRO A 126 -5.85 11.34 -19.40
CA PRO A 126 -6.17 11.60 -20.81
C PRO A 126 -7.27 10.69 -21.34
N ALA A 127 -7.24 9.38 -21.01
CA ALA A 127 -8.28 8.44 -21.41
C ALA A 127 -9.64 8.81 -20.80
N LEU A 128 -9.66 9.19 -19.52
CA LEU A 128 -10.86 9.68 -18.82
C LEU A 128 -11.42 10.92 -19.50
N LYS A 129 -10.57 11.92 -19.79
CA LYS A 129 -11.01 13.16 -20.46
C LYS A 129 -11.53 12.91 -21.87
N ASN A 130 -10.96 11.95 -22.61
CA ASN A 130 -11.44 11.59 -23.94
C ASN A 130 -12.83 10.95 -23.90
N GLN A 131 -13.06 10.06 -22.93
CA GLN A 131 -14.35 9.39 -22.76
C GLN A 131 -15.43 10.32 -22.16
N TYR A 132 -15.01 11.21 -21.26
CA TYR A 132 -15.89 12.09 -20.49
C TYR A 132 -15.44 13.56 -20.62
N PRO A 133 -15.57 14.18 -21.81
CA PRO A 133 -15.01 15.52 -22.06
C PRO A 133 -15.65 16.64 -21.23
N ASN A 134 -16.85 16.41 -20.70
CA ASN A 134 -17.62 17.39 -19.93
C ASN A 134 -17.49 17.18 -18.40
N THR A 135 -16.65 16.24 -17.94
CA THR A 135 -16.42 16.06 -16.50
C THR A 135 -15.30 16.96 -16.01
N ASP A 136 -15.49 17.56 -14.84
CA ASP A 136 -14.43 18.27 -14.12
C ASP A 136 -13.64 17.34 -13.18
N PHE A 137 -13.99 16.05 -13.13
CA PHE A 137 -13.33 15.06 -12.29
C PHE A 137 -11.84 14.91 -12.65
N LYS A 138 -11.00 14.98 -11.63
CA LYS A 138 -9.56 14.72 -11.72
C LYS A 138 -9.21 13.56 -10.80
N LEU A 139 -8.62 12.52 -11.36
CA LEU A 139 -8.16 11.39 -10.58
C LEU A 139 -6.96 11.83 -9.74
N LYS A 140 -7.11 11.68 -8.43
CA LYS A 140 -6.05 11.92 -7.46
C LYS A 140 -5.83 10.67 -6.62
N HIS A 141 -4.62 10.51 -6.14
CA HIS A 141 -4.23 9.38 -5.30
C HIS A 141 -3.10 9.78 -4.37
N VAL A 142 -2.93 9.00 -3.32
CA VAL A 142 -1.83 9.13 -2.39
C VAL A 142 -1.22 7.77 -2.13
N VAL A 143 0.11 7.71 -2.17
CA VAL A 143 0.88 6.51 -1.86
C VAL A 143 1.60 6.69 -0.53
N GLY A 144 1.36 5.79 0.41
CA GLY A 144 2.08 5.71 1.68
C GLY A 144 3.07 4.55 1.68
N ILE A 145 4.31 4.78 2.14
CA ILE A 145 5.34 3.74 2.19
C ILE A 145 6.06 3.75 3.53
N ASP A 146 6.19 2.56 4.12
CA ASP A 146 7.02 2.36 5.31
C ASP A 146 7.78 1.01 5.25
N THR A 147 8.85 0.88 6.04
CA THR A 147 9.65 -0.35 6.16
C THR A 147 9.89 -0.76 7.60
N SER A 148 9.65 -2.03 7.91
CA SER A 148 9.87 -2.59 9.25
C SER A 148 9.93 -4.10 9.18
N ASP A 149 10.25 -4.72 10.31
CA ASP A 149 9.90 -6.12 10.51
C ASP A 149 8.37 -6.26 10.55
N LEU A 150 7.88 -7.32 9.92
CA LEU A 150 6.49 -7.73 9.88
C LEU A 150 6.37 -9.14 10.43
N PHE A 151 5.34 -9.36 11.23
CA PHE A 151 4.91 -10.63 11.74
C PHE A 151 3.67 -11.05 10.96
N VAL A 152 3.84 -11.97 10.02
CA VAL A 152 2.79 -12.37 9.08
C VAL A 152 2.14 -13.66 9.59
N ALA A 153 0.82 -13.64 9.77
CA ALA A 153 0.05 -14.78 10.27
C ALA A 153 -1.25 -14.94 9.46
N ARG A 154 -1.93 -16.08 9.60
CA ARG A 154 -3.28 -16.28 9.04
C ARG A 154 -4.35 -15.96 10.07
N THR A 155 -5.45 -15.36 9.63
CA THR A 155 -6.64 -15.13 10.46
C THR A 155 -7.48 -16.40 10.65
N GLY A 156 -7.41 -17.34 9.71
CA GLY A 156 -8.14 -18.61 9.76
C GLY A 156 -9.59 -18.56 9.26
N ILE A 157 -9.98 -17.52 8.52
CA ILE A 157 -11.33 -17.35 7.98
C ILE A 157 -11.43 -18.02 6.59
N ARG A 158 -11.93 -19.25 6.54
CA ARG A 158 -12.09 -20.01 5.28
C ARG A 158 -12.74 -19.18 4.16
N GLY A 159 -11.98 -18.91 3.08
CA GLY A 159 -12.51 -18.39 1.81
C GLY A 159 -11.93 -17.04 1.33
N SER A 160 -11.02 -16.42 2.07
CA SER A 160 -10.34 -15.17 1.68
C SER A 160 -8.81 -15.27 1.75
N ASN A 161 -8.10 -14.35 1.08
CA ASN A 161 -6.66 -14.16 1.28
C ASN A 161 -6.42 -13.69 2.72
N ASP A 162 -6.16 -14.64 3.61
CA ASP A 162 -6.26 -14.50 5.08
C ASP A 162 -5.00 -14.00 5.79
N LEU A 163 -4.06 -13.41 5.07
CA LEU A 163 -2.81 -12.96 5.70
C LEU A 163 -2.99 -11.62 6.41
N VAL A 164 -2.68 -11.60 7.71
CA VAL A 164 -2.52 -10.38 8.50
C VAL A 164 -1.05 -10.00 8.60
N TRP A 165 -0.78 -8.73 8.33
CA TRP A 165 0.56 -8.16 8.32
C TRP A 165 0.76 -7.31 9.56
N VAL A 166 1.23 -7.92 10.65
CA VAL A 166 1.39 -7.23 11.93
C VAL A 166 2.76 -6.57 11.99
N GLY A 167 2.77 -5.25 11.93
CA GLY A 167 3.98 -4.45 12.09
C GLY A 167 3.77 -3.01 11.68
N ARG A 168 4.77 -2.18 12.01
CA ARG A 168 4.73 -0.74 11.77
C ARG A 168 4.48 -0.42 10.30
N ALA A 169 5.19 -1.12 9.40
CA ALA A 169 5.14 -0.82 7.99
C ALA A 169 3.73 -0.92 7.39
N ALA A 170 2.95 -1.94 7.75
CA ALA A 170 1.58 -2.09 7.28
C ALA A 170 0.67 -0.96 7.80
N ASN A 171 0.77 -0.65 9.10
CA ASN A 171 -0.06 0.37 9.73
C ASN A 171 0.28 1.78 9.22
N TYR A 172 1.57 2.10 9.12
CA TYR A 172 2.02 3.45 8.79
C TYR A 172 1.88 3.73 7.30
N ALA A 173 2.14 2.76 6.42
CA ALA A 173 1.88 2.92 4.99
C ALA A 173 0.40 3.27 4.74
N ALA A 174 -0.54 2.56 5.38
CA ALA A 174 -1.97 2.84 5.26
C ALA A 174 -2.36 4.23 5.79
N LYS A 175 -1.78 4.68 6.91
CA LYS A 175 -2.02 6.03 7.44
C LYS A 175 -1.42 7.12 6.56
N LEU A 176 -0.25 6.88 5.98
CA LEU A 176 0.41 7.81 5.07
C LEU A 176 -0.35 7.95 3.75
N SER A 177 -0.96 6.87 3.25
CA SER A 177 -1.80 6.94 2.04
C SER A 177 -3.12 7.68 2.26
N ALA A 178 -3.50 7.95 3.51
CA ALA A 178 -4.69 8.73 3.85
C ALA A 178 -4.39 10.22 4.10
N LEU A 179 -3.13 10.66 3.92
CA LEU A 179 -2.77 12.08 4.03
C LEU A 179 -3.24 12.88 2.83
N SER A 180 -3.16 14.22 2.93
CA SER A 180 -3.58 15.13 1.86
C SER A 180 -2.95 14.81 0.49
N ASP A 181 -3.78 14.85 -0.55
CA ASP A 181 -3.42 14.69 -1.96
C ASP A 181 -2.62 15.87 -2.55
N ALA A 182 -2.31 16.90 -1.75
CA ALA A 182 -1.38 17.96 -2.13
C ALA A 182 -0.02 17.40 -2.59
N TYR A 183 0.33 16.20 -2.10
CA TYR A 183 1.45 15.40 -2.58
C TYR A 183 0.96 13.98 -2.88
N SER A 184 1.46 13.39 -3.95
CA SER A 184 1.03 12.06 -4.38
C SER A 184 1.69 10.92 -3.62
N LYS A 185 2.73 11.19 -2.83
CA LYS A 185 3.36 10.17 -1.98
C LYS A 185 4.00 10.73 -0.73
N TYR A 186 3.96 9.88 0.30
CA TYR A 186 4.59 10.07 1.59
C TYR A 186 5.35 8.81 1.98
N ILE A 187 6.56 8.99 2.50
CA ILE A 187 7.39 7.91 3.01
C ILE A 187 7.90 8.24 4.41
N THR A 188 8.09 7.23 5.24
CA THR A 188 8.73 7.43 6.53
C THR A 188 10.23 7.75 6.38
N LYS A 189 10.83 8.32 7.42
CA LYS A 189 12.28 8.52 7.46
C LYS A 189 13.05 7.21 7.27
N GLU A 190 12.54 6.09 7.82
CA GLU A 190 13.20 4.79 7.68
C GLU A 190 13.28 4.32 6.23
N VAL A 191 12.28 4.63 5.39
CA VAL A 191 12.33 4.37 3.96
C VAL A 191 13.32 5.33 3.30
N TYR A 192 13.18 6.64 3.57
CA TYR A 192 14.04 7.67 2.96
C TYR A 192 15.53 7.40 3.17
N ASP A 193 15.93 7.09 4.40
CA ASP A 193 17.33 6.83 4.74
C ASP A 193 17.92 5.66 3.93
N ARG A 194 17.07 4.68 3.55
CA ARG A 194 17.42 3.47 2.81
C ARG A 194 17.15 3.56 1.31
N LEU A 195 16.76 4.71 0.79
CA LEU A 195 16.71 4.94 -0.65
C LEU A 195 18.14 5.02 -1.21
N ASN A 196 18.34 4.45 -2.39
CA ASN A 196 19.54 4.69 -3.19
C ASN A 196 19.52 6.12 -3.76
N ASP A 197 20.66 6.58 -4.28
CA ASP A 197 20.79 7.96 -4.77
C ASP A 197 19.86 8.26 -5.94
N ALA A 198 19.65 7.29 -6.85
CA ALA A 198 18.74 7.43 -7.98
C ALA A 198 17.28 7.64 -7.54
N SER A 199 16.86 7.05 -6.43
CA SER A 199 15.52 7.25 -5.85
C SER A 199 15.43 8.45 -4.91
N LYS A 200 16.56 9.10 -4.56
CA LYS A 200 16.60 10.34 -3.77
C LYS A 200 16.71 11.58 -4.64
N LEU A 201 17.51 11.52 -5.69
CA LEU A 201 17.96 12.68 -6.44
C LEU A 201 17.55 12.60 -7.92
N ALA A 202 17.15 13.74 -8.48
CA ALA A 202 17.01 13.95 -9.91
C ALA A 202 17.93 15.11 -10.31
N ASN A 203 18.94 14.83 -11.15
CA ASN A 203 19.94 15.83 -11.56
C ASN A 203 20.58 16.58 -10.36
N GLY A 204 20.87 15.87 -9.27
CA GLY A 204 21.43 16.44 -8.04
C GLY A 204 20.42 17.15 -7.12
N VAL A 205 19.16 17.29 -7.54
CA VAL A 205 18.08 17.88 -6.73
C VAL A 205 17.39 16.79 -5.93
N ASN A 206 17.25 16.98 -4.61
CA ASN A 206 16.50 16.07 -3.76
C ASN A 206 15.02 16.10 -4.10
N MET A 207 14.46 14.93 -4.45
CA MET A 207 13.07 14.79 -4.84
C MET A 207 12.10 14.78 -3.65
N TRP A 208 12.62 14.76 -2.43
CA TRP A 208 11.86 14.56 -1.21
C TRP A 208 12.01 15.74 -0.26
N GLU A 209 10.88 16.26 0.22
CA GLU A 209 10.81 17.30 1.23
C GLU A 209 10.52 16.69 2.60
N ALA A 210 11.34 17.01 3.59
CA ALA A 210 11.11 16.58 4.98
C ALA A 210 10.04 17.45 5.65
N VAL A 211 9.06 16.80 6.27
CA VAL A 211 7.98 17.47 7.02
C VAL A 211 7.67 16.76 8.33
N ARG A 212 6.93 17.42 9.21
CA ARG A 212 6.43 16.85 10.46
C ARG A 212 5.05 16.23 10.27
N TRP A 213 4.87 15.01 10.75
CA TRP A 213 3.57 14.34 10.74
C TRP A 213 2.72 14.77 11.95
N SER A 214 2.20 16.00 11.90
CA SER A 214 1.48 16.62 13.02
C SER A 214 0.21 15.89 13.45
N GLU A 215 -0.45 15.21 12.51
CA GLU A 215 -1.73 14.50 12.74
C GLU A 215 -1.55 13.12 13.42
N PHE A 216 -0.30 12.66 13.61
CA PHE A 216 -0.02 11.36 14.20
C PHE A 216 0.86 11.43 15.45
N ASP A 217 2.18 11.64 15.30
CA ASP A 217 3.11 11.65 16.43
C ASP A 217 4.29 12.62 16.26
N ASN A 218 4.16 13.57 15.33
CA ASN A 218 5.13 14.64 15.06
C ASN A 218 6.53 14.16 14.60
N ARG A 219 6.66 12.89 14.19
CA ARG A 219 7.89 12.38 13.57
C ARG A 219 8.17 13.05 12.22
N VAL A 220 9.41 12.90 11.75
CA VAL A 220 9.77 13.32 10.38
C VAL A 220 9.30 12.26 9.39
N ILE A 221 8.56 12.72 8.39
CA ILE A 221 8.23 11.97 7.17
C ILE A 221 8.69 12.78 5.97
N TYR A 222 8.71 12.16 4.79
CA TYR A 222 9.08 12.80 3.55
C TYR A 222 7.92 12.76 2.57
N ARG A 223 7.73 13.83 1.82
CA ARG A 223 6.70 13.94 0.79
C ARG A 223 7.32 14.32 -0.55
N SER A 224 6.66 13.98 -1.65
CA SER A 224 7.15 14.31 -2.99
C SER A 224 6.01 14.49 -4.01
N SER A 225 6.26 15.34 -5.00
CA SER A 225 5.40 15.56 -6.18
C SER A 225 6.05 15.11 -7.49
N TRP A 226 7.27 14.56 -7.44
CA TRP A 226 8.01 14.09 -8.62
C TRP A 226 7.33 12.90 -9.31
N GLU A 227 7.62 12.68 -10.58
CA GLU A 227 7.07 11.54 -11.33
C GLU A 227 8.10 10.99 -12.29
N TRP A 228 8.02 9.68 -12.54
CA TRP A 228 8.95 8.99 -13.44
C TRP A 228 8.18 8.36 -14.59
N PRO A 229 8.59 8.61 -15.84
CA PRO A 229 7.95 8.00 -16.99
C PRO A 229 8.11 6.48 -16.98
N ILE A 230 7.11 5.80 -17.52
CA ILE A 230 7.18 4.39 -17.85
C ILE A 230 7.55 4.30 -19.33
N SER A 231 8.64 3.59 -19.63
CA SER A 231 9.10 3.31 -21.00
C SER A 231 8.31 2.17 -21.64
#